data_AF-A0AAD7AC46-F1
#
_entry.id   AF-A0AAD7AC46-F1
#
_cell.length_a   1.000
_cell.length_b   1.000
_cell.length_c   1.000
_cell.angle_alpha   90.00
_cell.angle_beta   90.00
_cell.angle_gamma   90.00
#
_symmetry.space_group_name_H-M   'P 1'
#
loop_
_entity.id
_entity.type
_entity.pdbx_description
1 polymer ?
#
loop_
_entity_poly.entity_id
_entity_poly.type
_entity_poly.pdbx_seq_one_letter_code
_entity_poly.pdbx_strand_id
1 'polypeptide(L)'
;MDEGEDSHRAYKVGSAFLATLLSHRARWQYLSLCLAGFPHRSSYPCIGGPMPLLQHLDSDLAIGTGWPEFSFVEAPLLRTAILNNYAATHIILPWAQLTSLTLNTVYLQECVPILQQAANLTRCELELLDPNFYGTSVGDVTLPFLESLT
;
A
#
# COMPACT_ATOMS: atom_id res chain seq x y z
N MET A 1 25.23 -0.08 -28.96
CA MET A 1 24.76 -0.92 -27.83
C MET A 1 23.31 -0.57 -27.64
N ASP A 2 22.43 -1.56 -27.79
CA ASP A 2 20.99 -1.37 -27.90
C ASP A 2 20.35 -1.55 -26.51
N GLU A 3 20.19 -0.43 -25.77
CA GLU A 3 19.61 -0.45 -24.42
C GLU A 3 18.12 -0.85 -24.40
N GLY A 4 17.47 -0.91 -25.57
CA GLY A 4 16.05 -1.25 -25.69
C GLY A 4 15.73 -2.74 -25.52
N GLU A 5 16.60 -3.64 -25.99
CA GLU A 5 16.32 -5.07 -25.99
C GLU A 5 16.43 -5.72 -24.59
N ASP A 6 17.42 -5.32 -23.80
CA ASP A 6 17.64 -5.86 -22.46
C ASP A 6 16.51 -5.47 -21.48
N SER A 7 16.00 -4.25 -21.60
CA SER A 7 14.86 -3.76 -20.79
C SER A 7 13.58 -4.56 -21.08
N HIS A 8 13.30 -4.85 -22.35
CA HIS A 8 12.11 -5.61 -22.75
C HIS A 8 12.15 -7.07 -22.26
N ARG A 9 13.33 -7.70 -22.25
CA ARG A 9 13.50 -9.06 -21.75
C ARG A 9 13.34 -9.15 -20.24
N ALA A 10 13.95 -8.24 -19.49
CA ALA A 10 13.81 -8.16 -18.04
C ALA A 10 12.34 -8.01 -17.62
N TYR A 11 11.59 -7.19 -18.35
CA TYR A 11 10.16 -7.00 -18.13
C TYR A 11 9.33 -8.29 -18.28
N LYS A 12 9.56 -9.08 -19.35
CA LYS A 12 8.82 -10.34 -19.56
C LYS A 12 9.08 -11.37 -18.46
N VAL A 13 10.31 -11.43 -17.96
CA VAL A 13 10.65 -12.33 -16.86
C VAL A 13 9.96 -11.91 -15.56
N GLY A 14 9.96 -10.61 -15.26
CA GLY A 14 9.28 -10.06 -14.09
C GLY A 14 7.78 -10.31 -14.09
N SER A 15 7.11 -10.13 -15.24
CA SER A 15 5.66 -10.33 -15.35
C SER A 15 5.26 -11.81 -15.22
N ALA A 16 6.00 -12.73 -15.84
CA ALA A 16 5.75 -14.17 -15.70
C ALA A 16 5.98 -14.68 -14.27
N PHE A 17 7.03 -14.17 -13.61
CA PHE A 17 7.32 -14.48 -12.21
C PHE A 17 6.18 -14.00 -11.30
N LEU A 18 5.76 -12.73 -11.45
CA LEU A 18 4.67 -12.19 -10.65
C LEU A 18 3.35 -12.92 -10.89
N ALA A 19 3.02 -13.26 -12.15
CA ALA A 19 1.83 -14.06 -12.47
C ALA A 19 1.85 -15.43 -11.77
N THR A 20 3.01 -16.08 -11.71
CA THR A 20 3.20 -17.35 -11.00
C THR A 20 2.96 -17.17 -9.51
N LEU A 21 3.52 -16.13 -8.89
CA LEU A 21 3.27 -15.81 -7.48
C LEU A 21 1.79 -15.57 -7.22
N LEU A 22 1.14 -14.75 -8.03
CA LEU A 22 -0.28 -14.39 -7.90
C LEU A 22 -1.20 -15.61 -8.03
N SER A 23 -0.80 -16.68 -8.72
CA SER A 23 -1.57 -17.93 -8.79
C SER A 23 -1.67 -18.64 -7.43
N HIS A 24 -0.78 -18.33 -6.49
CA HIS A 24 -0.75 -18.87 -5.14
C HIS A 24 -1.32 -17.93 -4.08
N ARG A 25 -1.90 -16.79 -4.44
CA ARG A 25 -2.35 -15.77 -3.47
C ARG A 25 -3.40 -16.24 -2.47
N ALA A 26 -4.15 -17.31 -2.79
CA ALA A 26 -5.17 -17.86 -1.90
C ALA A 26 -4.63 -18.37 -0.55
N ARG A 27 -3.33 -18.69 -0.48
CA ARG A 27 -2.67 -19.17 0.76
C ARG A 27 -1.82 -18.12 1.47
N TRP A 28 -1.71 -16.92 0.90
CA TRP A 28 -0.86 -15.88 1.48
C TRP A 28 -1.44 -15.39 2.79
N GLN A 29 -0.61 -15.34 3.82
CA GLN A 29 -0.93 -14.74 5.13
C GLN A 29 -0.17 -13.44 5.35
N TYR A 30 1.02 -13.34 4.75
CA TYR A 30 1.92 -12.21 4.82
C TYR A 30 2.37 -11.89 3.40
N LEU A 31 2.32 -10.61 3.04
CA LEU A 31 2.83 -10.11 1.77
C LEU A 31 3.68 -8.88 2.04
N SER A 32 4.94 -8.90 1.59
CA SER A 32 5.82 -7.74 1.57
C SER A 32 6.15 -7.40 0.12
N LEU A 33 5.89 -6.16 -0.29
CA LEU A 33 6.10 -5.65 -1.63
C LEU A 33 7.12 -4.52 -1.59
N CYS A 34 8.30 -4.73 -2.17
CA CYS A 34 9.27 -3.68 -2.43
C CYS A 34 9.39 -3.52 -3.95
N LEU A 35 8.88 -2.41 -4.48
CA LEU A 35 8.90 -2.14 -5.93
C LEU A 35 9.92 -1.05 -6.31
N ALA A 36 10.95 -0.86 -5.47
CA ALA A 36 12.04 0.04 -5.78
C ALA A 36 12.79 -0.38 -7.06
N GLY A 37 13.14 0.60 -7.91
CA GLY A 37 14.07 0.39 -9.02
C GLY A 37 13.44 -0.01 -10.36
N PHE A 38 12.12 0.04 -10.50
CA PHE A 38 11.50 -0.25 -11.78
C PHE A 38 11.21 1.01 -12.63
N PRO A 39 11.71 1.06 -13.88
CA PRO A 39 11.71 2.29 -14.66
C PRO A 39 10.41 2.60 -15.43
N HIS A 40 9.39 1.72 -15.43
CA HIS A 40 8.24 1.90 -16.35
C HIS A 40 6.85 1.67 -15.74
N ARG A 41 6.02 2.72 -15.82
CA ARG A 41 4.73 2.93 -15.15
C ARG A 41 3.54 2.12 -15.70
N SER A 42 3.63 1.65 -16.94
CA SER A 42 2.46 1.22 -17.74
C SER A 42 2.18 -0.29 -17.72
N SER A 43 2.97 -1.08 -17.00
CA SER A 43 3.13 -2.49 -17.36
C SER A 43 3.06 -3.45 -16.17
N TYR A 44 2.76 -2.96 -14.97
CA TYR A 44 2.59 -3.84 -13.82
C TYR A 44 1.26 -4.58 -13.90
N PRO A 45 1.26 -5.91 -13.68
CA PRO A 45 0.05 -6.61 -13.34
C PRO A 45 -0.56 -5.95 -12.10
N CYS A 46 -1.85 -5.60 -12.17
CA CYS A 46 -2.61 -5.20 -11.00
C CYS A 46 -2.54 -6.34 -9.98
N ILE A 47 -1.99 -6.08 -8.79
CA ILE A 47 -2.04 -7.04 -7.69
C ILE A 47 -3.43 -6.90 -7.07
N GLY A 48 -4.24 -7.93 -7.27
CA GLY A 48 -5.61 -7.99 -6.76
C GLY A 48 -6.21 -9.38 -6.82
N GLY A 49 -7.51 -9.45 -6.54
CA GLY A 49 -8.27 -10.69 -6.46
C GLY A 49 -8.29 -11.31 -5.05
N PRO A 50 -8.93 -12.47 -4.89
CA PRO A 50 -9.15 -13.09 -3.59
C PRO A 50 -7.85 -13.43 -2.85
N MET A 51 -7.70 -12.91 -1.63
CA MET A 51 -6.59 -13.18 -0.71
C MET A 51 -7.16 -13.52 0.67
N PRO A 52 -7.93 -14.63 0.78
CA PRO A 52 -8.79 -14.93 1.93
C PRO A 52 -8.04 -15.10 3.25
N LEU A 53 -6.74 -15.43 3.20
CA LEU A 53 -5.91 -15.68 4.38
C LEU A 53 -4.96 -14.52 4.72
N LEU A 54 -4.91 -13.46 3.89
CA LEU A 54 -3.93 -12.39 4.05
C LEU A 54 -4.26 -11.59 5.30
N GLN A 55 -3.30 -11.50 6.21
CA GLN A 55 -3.42 -10.85 7.52
C GLN A 55 -2.51 -9.63 7.64
N HIS A 56 -1.36 -9.66 6.97
CA HIS A 56 -0.34 -8.64 7.05
C HIS A 56 0.12 -8.21 5.65
N LEU A 57 0.11 -6.90 5.42
CA LEU A 57 0.63 -6.27 4.23
C LEU A 57 1.73 -5.29 4.62
N ASP A 58 2.89 -5.43 3.99
CA ASP A 58 3.99 -4.49 4.05
C ASP A 58 4.29 -4.04 2.62
N SER A 59 4.27 -2.74 2.39
CA SER A 59 4.39 -2.18 1.05
C SER A 59 5.32 -0.98 1.10
N ASP A 60 6.39 -1.04 0.32
CA ASP A 60 7.29 0.08 0.04
C ASP A 60 7.15 0.45 -1.43
N LEU A 61 6.32 1.47 -1.67
CA LEU A 61 6.04 2.00 -3.00
C LEU A 61 6.78 3.32 -3.11
N ALA A 62 7.81 3.41 -3.93
CA ALA A 62 8.56 4.67 -4.05
C ALA A 62 7.64 5.81 -4.51
N ILE A 63 7.68 6.97 -3.85
CA ILE A 63 6.84 8.14 -4.20
C ILE A 63 7.06 8.50 -5.67
N GLY A 64 6.01 8.39 -6.49
CA GLY A 64 6.10 8.63 -7.92
C GLY A 64 4.73 8.59 -8.59
N THR A 65 4.56 9.36 -9.66
CA THR A 65 3.29 9.37 -10.40
C THR A 65 3.13 8.09 -11.24
N GLY A 66 1.94 7.47 -11.20
CA GLY A 66 1.57 6.39 -12.12
C GLY A 66 1.91 4.96 -11.68
N TRP A 67 1.84 4.66 -10.38
CA TRP A 67 1.85 3.28 -9.91
C TRP A 67 0.56 2.54 -10.32
N PRO A 68 0.63 1.22 -10.58
CA PRO A 68 -0.56 0.39 -10.69
C PRO A 68 -1.40 0.53 -9.41
N GLU A 69 -2.72 0.55 -9.59
CA GLU A 69 -3.64 0.43 -8.46
C GLU A 69 -3.52 -0.97 -7.87
N PHE A 70 -3.23 -1.04 -6.58
CA PHE A 70 -3.23 -2.28 -5.82
C PHE A 70 -4.55 -2.39 -5.06
N SER A 71 -5.23 -3.52 -5.18
CA SER A 71 -6.52 -3.73 -4.51
C SER A 71 -6.48 -4.97 -3.63
N PHE A 72 -6.64 -4.75 -2.34
CA PHE A 72 -6.71 -5.80 -1.31
C PHE A 72 -8.09 -5.88 -0.68
N VAL A 73 -9.13 -5.34 -1.33
CA VAL A 73 -10.52 -5.36 -0.84
C VAL A 73 -11.01 -6.79 -0.56
N GLU A 74 -10.52 -7.77 -1.33
CA GLU A 74 -10.85 -9.20 -1.16
C GLU A 74 -9.93 -9.93 -0.15
N ALA A 75 -9.37 -9.21 0.82
CA ALA A 75 -8.58 -9.75 1.93
C ALA A 75 -9.30 -9.57 3.28
N PRO A 76 -10.34 -10.36 3.61
CA PRO A 76 -11.20 -10.16 4.78
C PRO A 76 -10.49 -10.35 6.14
N LEU A 77 -9.32 -11.00 6.13
CA LEU A 77 -8.51 -11.21 7.34
C LEU A 77 -7.38 -10.20 7.50
N LEU A 78 -7.24 -9.21 6.61
CA LEU A 78 -6.19 -8.20 6.71
C LEU A 78 -6.39 -7.36 7.97
N ARG A 79 -5.40 -7.34 8.86
CA ARG A 79 -5.43 -6.61 10.13
C ARG A 79 -4.27 -5.62 10.27
N THR A 80 -3.16 -5.86 9.59
CA THR A 80 -1.97 -5.03 9.65
C THR A 80 -1.58 -4.53 8.27
N ALA A 81 -1.34 -3.23 8.16
CA ALA A 81 -0.76 -2.60 6.97
C ALA A 81 0.42 -1.71 7.36
N ILE A 82 1.56 -1.88 6.67
CA ILE A 82 2.72 -1.01 6.74
C ILE A 82 2.88 -0.41 5.34
N LEU A 83 2.74 0.90 5.23
CA LEU A 83 2.77 1.61 3.96
C LEU A 83 3.90 2.64 4.01
N ASN A 84 4.98 2.35 3.29
CA ASN A 84 6.14 3.23 3.17
C ASN A 84 6.07 4.00 1.85
N ASN A 85 6.50 5.26 1.88
CA ASN A 85 6.63 6.12 0.70
C ASN A 85 5.31 6.29 -0.08
N TYR A 86 4.20 6.23 0.64
CA TYR A 86 2.89 5.96 0.06
C TYR A 86 2.11 7.23 -0.28
N ALA A 87 1.39 7.19 -1.41
CA ALA A 87 0.38 8.18 -1.80
C ALA A 87 -1.01 7.53 -1.77
N ALA A 88 -1.95 8.11 -1.01
CA ALA A 88 -3.25 7.54 -0.63
C ALA A 88 -4.13 6.99 -1.76
N THR A 89 -3.89 7.43 -2.99
CA THR A 89 -4.69 7.07 -4.17
C THR A 89 -4.32 5.73 -4.80
N HIS A 90 -3.20 5.10 -4.44
CA HIS A 90 -2.66 3.94 -5.18
C HIS A 90 -2.95 2.57 -4.54
N ILE A 91 -3.42 2.51 -3.29
CA ILE A 91 -3.79 1.29 -2.59
C ILE A 91 -5.22 1.34 -2.09
N ILE A 92 -5.98 0.30 -2.41
CA ILE A 92 -7.33 0.10 -1.92
C ILE A 92 -7.28 -1.01 -0.89
N LEU A 93 -7.39 -0.64 0.39
CA LEU A 93 -7.43 -1.57 1.51
C LEU A 93 -8.84 -1.63 2.11
N PRO A 94 -9.20 -2.74 2.76
CA PRO A 94 -10.37 -2.81 3.62
C PRO A 94 -10.07 -2.07 4.94
N TRP A 95 -9.98 -0.74 4.89
CA TRP A 95 -9.53 0.11 6.02
C TRP A 95 -10.27 -0.18 7.33
N ALA A 96 -11.59 -0.39 7.26
CA ALA A 96 -12.44 -0.57 8.42
C ALA A 96 -12.10 -1.81 9.28
N GLN A 97 -11.38 -2.80 8.76
CA GLN A 97 -10.99 -4.00 9.52
C GLN A 97 -9.54 -3.97 10.00
N LEU A 98 -8.75 -2.95 9.64
CA LEU A 98 -7.39 -2.81 10.13
C LEU A 98 -7.39 -2.50 11.63
N THR A 99 -6.48 -3.15 12.36
CA THR A 99 -6.23 -2.90 13.78
C THR A 99 -4.86 -2.28 14.02
N SER A 100 -3.92 -2.46 13.06
CA SER A 100 -2.58 -1.86 13.10
C SER A 100 -2.26 -1.21 11.77
N LEU A 101 -1.84 0.05 11.81
CA LEU A 101 -1.44 0.80 10.62
C LEU A 101 -0.13 1.54 10.90
N THR A 102 0.84 1.39 10.00
CA THR A 102 2.06 2.20 9.97
C THR A 102 2.07 2.94 8.64
N LEU A 103 2.12 4.27 8.68
CA LEU A 103 2.28 5.12 7.51
C LEU A 103 3.61 5.84 7.60
N ASN A 104 4.56 5.47 6.73
CA ASN A 104 5.88 6.07 6.71
C ASN A 104 6.03 7.00 5.51
N THR A 105 6.56 8.19 5.77
CA THR A 105 6.87 9.19 4.73
C THR A 105 5.62 9.58 3.92
N VAL A 106 4.55 9.98 4.62
CA VAL A 106 3.23 10.31 4.04
C VAL A 106 2.83 11.75 4.34
N TYR A 107 2.06 12.39 3.46
CA TYR A 107 1.56 13.73 3.74
C TYR A 107 0.31 13.73 4.64
N LEU A 108 0.15 14.71 5.52
CA LEU A 108 -0.96 14.78 6.47
C LEU A 108 -2.35 14.74 5.80
N GLN A 109 -2.53 15.43 4.67
CA GLN A 109 -3.79 15.45 3.92
C GLN A 109 -4.17 14.07 3.35
N GLU A 110 -3.19 13.19 3.17
CA GLU A 110 -3.40 11.82 2.69
C GLU A 110 -3.70 10.87 3.85
N CYS A 111 -3.12 11.12 5.03
CA CYS A 111 -3.38 10.34 6.24
C CYS A 111 -4.83 10.46 6.71
N VAL A 112 -5.40 11.67 6.66
CA VAL A 112 -6.70 11.95 7.31
C VAL A 112 -7.84 11.11 6.72
N PRO A 113 -8.03 11.05 5.39
CA PRO A 113 -9.04 10.17 4.79
C PRO A 113 -8.81 8.68 5.09
N ILE A 114 -7.56 8.25 5.24
CA ILE A 114 -7.21 6.87 5.62
C ILE A 114 -7.67 6.60 7.06
N LEU A 115 -7.29 7.48 8.00
CA LEU A 115 -7.64 7.33 9.41
C LEU A 115 -9.15 7.41 9.64
N GLN A 116 -9.88 8.23 8.88
CA GLN A 116 -11.35 8.29 8.94
C GLN A 116 -12.03 6.97 8.54
N GLN A 117 -11.40 6.17 7.68
CA GLN A 117 -11.94 4.88 7.24
C GLN A 117 -11.51 3.71 8.15
N ALA A 118 -10.47 3.91 8.97
CA ALA A 118 -9.85 2.88 9.80
C ALA A 118 -10.32 2.93 11.27
N ALA A 119 -11.64 2.90 11.48
CA ALA A 119 -12.26 3.10 12.79
C ALA A 119 -11.88 2.06 13.86
N ASN A 120 -11.37 0.89 13.46
CA ASN A 120 -10.99 -0.22 14.35
C ASN A 120 -9.49 -0.24 14.71
N LEU A 121 -8.74 0.82 14.38
CA LEU A 121 -7.32 0.89 14.74
C LEU A 121 -7.13 0.90 16.25
N THR A 122 -6.27 0.00 16.74
CA THR A 122 -5.76 -0.02 18.11
C THR A 122 -4.32 0.48 18.18
N ARG A 123 -3.55 0.34 17.08
CA ARG A 123 -2.19 0.88 16.93
C ARG A 123 -2.06 1.67 15.63
N CYS A 124 -1.46 2.86 15.74
CA CYS A 124 -1.13 3.71 14.61
C CYS A 124 0.29 4.27 14.77
N GLU A 125 1.09 4.22 13.72
CA GLU A 125 2.43 4.81 13.66
C GLU A 125 2.50 5.74 12.44
N LEU A 126 2.90 7.00 12.62
CA LEU A 126 2.87 8.04 11.58
C LEU A 126 4.21 8.76 11.46
N GLU A 127 4.84 8.66 10.29
CA GLU A 127 5.99 9.51 9.92
C GLU A 127 5.57 10.45 8.78
N LEU A 128 5.39 11.73 9.09
CA LEU A 128 4.84 12.71 8.17
C LEU A 128 5.91 13.43 7.34
N LEU A 129 5.65 13.60 6.05
CA LEU A 129 6.40 14.49 5.16
C LEU A 129 5.95 15.94 5.35
N ASP A 130 6.91 16.81 5.72
CA ASP A 130 6.82 18.28 5.83
C ASP A 130 5.54 18.85 6.49
N PRO A 131 5.62 19.36 7.74
CA PRO A 131 4.46 19.88 8.46
C PRO A 131 4.00 21.27 8.00
N ASN A 132 4.62 21.90 6.99
CA ASN A 132 4.28 23.25 6.53
C ASN A 132 2.96 23.29 5.72
N PHE A 133 1.86 22.98 6.41
CA PHE A 133 0.50 23.01 5.91
C PHE A 133 -0.08 24.42 5.99
N TYR A 134 0.00 25.16 4.88
CA TYR A 134 -0.78 26.38 4.75
C TYR A 134 -2.21 26.05 4.30
N GLY A 135 -3.13 25.91 5.26
CA GLY A 135 -4.53 26.30 5.06
C GLY A 135 -5.56 25.21 4.73
N THR A 136 -5.26 23.91 4.88
CA THR A 136 -6.29 22.88 4.72
C THR A 136 -6.93 22.58 6.08
N SER A 137 -8.24 22.85 6.21
CA SER A 137 -9.02 22.38 7.35
C SER A 137 -9.03 20.85 7.33
N VAL A 138 -8.33 20.24 8.27
CA VAL A 138 -8.34 18.80 8.46
C VAL A 138 -9.67 18.43 9.11
N GLY A 139 -10.42 17.50 8.50
CA GLY A 139 -11.65 17.00 9.09
C GLY A 139 -11.37 16.22 10.38
N ASP A 140 -12.35 16.12 11.27
CA ASP A 140 -12.19 15.38 12.53
C ASP A 140 -11.91 13.90 12.25
N VAL A 141 -10.95 13.34 13.00
CA VAL A 141 -10.57 11.93 12.98
C VAL A 141 -10.98 11.32 14.32
N THR A 142 -11.86 10.31 14.29
CA THR A 142 -12.30 9.59 15.50
C THR A 142 -11.78 8.17 15.46
N LEU A 143 -10.90 7.81 16.41
CA LEU A 143 -10.33 6.47 16.55
C LEU A 143 -10.64 5.93 17.96
N PRO A 144 -11.86 5.44 18.20
CA PRO A 144 -12.36 5.16 19.55
C PRO A 144 -11.65 3.99 20.25
N PHE A 145 -10.94 3.15 19.49
CA PHE A 145 -10.21 1.99 20.00
C PHE A 145 -8.69 2.20 20.01
N LEU A 146 -8.19 3.39 19.71
CA LEU A 146 -6.75 3.63 19.61
C LEU A 146 -6.09 3.57 20.99
N GLU A 147 -5.18 2.62 21.15
CA GLU A 147 -4.41 2.40 22.38
C GLU A 147 -3.01 3.00 22.29
N SER A 148 -2.43 3.04 21.07
CA SER A 148 -1.07 3.53 20.82
C SER A 148 -1.02 4.38 19.55
N LEU A 149 -0.46 5.58 19.68
CA LEU A 149 -0.09 6.47 18.59
C LEU A 149 1.38 6.84 18.74
N THR A 150 2.20 6.64 17.71
CA THR A 150 3.63 6.96 17.71
C THR A 150 4.01 7.74 16.47
#